data_AF-A0ABD1T3L0-F1
#
_entry.id   AF-A0ABD1T3L0-F1
#
_cell.length_a   1.000
_cell.length_b   1.000
_cell.length_c   1.000
_cell.angle_alpha   90.00
_cell.angle_beta   90.00
_cell.angle_gamma   90.00
#
_symmetry.space_group_name_H-M   'P 1'
#
loop_
_entity.id
_entity.type
_entity.pdbx_description
1 polymer ?
#
loop_
_entity_poly.entity_id
_entity_poly.type
_entity_poly.pdbx_seq_one_letter_code
_entity_poly.pdbx_strand_id
1 'polypeptide(L)'
;MTDPEIFEQRYPVLLHKFGLRENSGGVGYHKGGEGLIREIQFKRPVVVSILSERRVHAPRGLQGGKDGARGANYLITNDKRKIYLGGKNTIEVQAGEILQILTPGGGGWGSN
;
A
#
# COMPACT_ATOMS: atom_id res chain seq x y z
N MET A 1 8.66 3.97 11.20
CA MET A 1 7.37 4.51 10.71
C MET A 1 7.07 5.71 11.58
N THR A 2 6.74 6.86 10.98
CA THR A 2 6.47 8.11 11.71
C THR A 2 4.97 8.27 11.92
N ASP A 3 4.60 8.90 13.03
CA ASP A 3 3.21 9.18 13.39
C ASP A 3 2.49 10.01 12.31
N PRO A 4 1.18 9.79 12.08
CA PRO A 4 0.38 10.54 11.12
C PRO A 4 0.50 12.06 11.27
N GLU A 5 0.46 12.55 12.50
CA GLU A 5 0.47 13.98 12.83
C GLU A 5 1.78 14.64 12.38
N ILE A 6 2.91 13.98 12.66
CA ILE A 6 4.23 14.46 12.24
C ILE A 6 4.38 14.38 10.72
N PHE A 7 3.78 13.37 10.07
CA PHE A 7 3.80 13.24 8.61
C PHE A 7 3.04 14.37 7.93
N GLU A 8 1.86 14.73 8.42
CA GLU A 8 1.05 15.86 7.90
C GLU A 8 1.64 17.23 8.23
N GLN A 9 2.38 17.35 9.34
CA GLN A 9 3.10 18.59 9.67
C GLN A 9 4.31 18.80 8.75
N ARG A 10 5.03 17.72 8.42
CA ARG A 10 6.27 17.79 7.63
C ARG A 10 6.03 17.87 6.13
N TYR A 11 4.94 17.30 5.63
CA TYR A 11 4.63 17.25 4.20
C TYR A 11 3.28 17.91 3.91
N PRO A 12 3.08 18.49 2.71
CA PRO A 12 1.83 19.13 2.35
C PRO A 12 0.76 18.06 2.00
N VAL A 13 0.36 17.26 2.99
CA VAL A 13 -0.52 16.10 2.80
C VAL A 13 -1.58 16.02 3.89
N LEU A 14 -2.59 15.18 3.66
CA LEU A 14 -3.59 14.73 4.63
C LEU A 14 -3.72 13.21 4.51
N LEU A 15 -3.70 12.50 5.62
CA LEU A 15 -3.79 11.04 5.67
C LEU A 15 -5.24 10.63 5.95
N HIS A 16 -5.98 10.23 4.91
CA HIS A 16 -7.38 9.80 5.04
C HIS A 16 -7.53 8.44 5.69
N LYS A 17 -6.59 7.54 5.39
CA LYS A 17 -6.60 6.19 5.92
C LYS A 17 -5.21 5.76 6.28
N PHE A 18 -5.10 5.15 7.44
CA PHE A 18 -3.92 4.41 7.85
C PHE A 18 -4.31 3.29 8.79
N GLY A 19 -4.23 2.06 8.30
CA GLY A 19 -4.63 0.90 9.09
C GLY A 19 -4.29 -0.41 8.42
N LEU A 20 -4.73 -1.50 9.05
CA LEU A 20 -4.57 -2.84 8.51
C LEU A 20 -5.31 -2.97 7.19
N ARG A 21 -4.68 -3.66 6.24
CA ARG A 21 -5.29 -4.07 4.99
C ARG A 21 -5.87 -5.46 5.21
N GLU A 22 -7.12 -5.53 5.64
CA GLU A 22 -7.79 -6.80 5.96
C GLU A 22 -7.69 -7.83 4.83
N ASN A 23 -7.50 -9.10 5.21
CA ASN A 23 -7.46 -10.26 4.32
C ASN A 23 -6.33 -10.23 3.28
N SER A 24 -5.29 -9.45 3.52
CA SER A 24 -4.06 -9.45 2.73
C SER A 24 -3.07 -10.51 3.19
N GLY A 25 -3.16 -10.98 4.43
CA GLY A 25 -2.38 -12.10 4.94
C GLY A 25 -2.75 -13.43 4.28
N GLY A 26 -1.76 -14.23 3.94
CA GLY A 26 -1.94 -15.58 3.40
C GLY A 26 -2.56 -16.52 4.43
N VAL A 27 -3.52 -17.32 3.99
CA VAL A 27 -4.21 -18.29 4.86
C VAL A 27 -3.35 -19.54 5.06
N GLY A 28 -3.31 -20.04 6.29
CA GLY A 28 -2.69 -21.32 6.69
C GLY A 28 -2.92 -21.56 8.18
N TYR A 29 -2.45 -22.68 8.70
CA TYR A 29 -2.50 -22.99 10.13
C TYR A 29 -1.97 -21.83 10.98
N HIS A 30 -0.87 -21.21 10.53
CA HIS A 30 -0.45 -19.89 10.97
C HIS A 30 -0.70 -18.87 9.84
N LYS A 31 -1.60 -17.93 10.10
CA LYS A 31 -1.93 -16.85 9.17
C LYS A 31 -0.73 -15.92 8.99
N GLY A 32 -0.49 -15.52 7.74
CA GLY A 32 0.44 -14.45 7.43
C GLY A 32 -0.06 -13.12 7.97
N GLY A 33 0.87 -12.24 8.36
CA GLY A 33 0.52 -10.91 8.87
C GLY A 33 -0.15 -10.02 7.82
N GLU A 34 -1.08 -9.17 8.26
CA GLU A 34 -1.72 -8.20 7.38
C GLU A 34 -0.76 -7.10 6.94
N GLY A 35 -0.92 -6.67 5.70
CA GLY A 35 -0.35 -5.43 5.21
C GLY A 35 -1.09 -4.21 5.77
N LEU A 36 -0.75 -3.06 5.20
CA LEU A 36 -1.27 -1.75 5.56
C LEU A 36 -1.89 -1.10 4.32
N ILE A 37 -2.94 -0.33 4.56
CA ILE A 37 -3.51 0.61 3.60
C ILE A 37 -3.20 2.03 4.07
N ARG A 38 -2.69 2.84 3.15
CA ARG A 38 -2.48 4.28 3.33
C ARG A 38 -3.12 5.06 2.20
N GLU A 39 -3.86 6.10 2.52
CA GLU A 39 -4.45 7.01 1.54
C GLU A 39 -3.97 8.43 1.86
N ILE A 40 -3.06 8.93 1.02
CA ILE A 40 -2.35 10.18 1.23
C ILE A 40 -2.86 11.17 0.18
N GLN A 41 -3.61 12.18 0.61
CA GLN A 41 -4.04 13.28 -0.25
C GLN A 41 -2.98 14.39 -0.26
N PHE A 42 -2.66 14.93 -1.43
CA PHE A 42 -1.71 16.04 -1.56
C PHE A 42 -2.43 17.39 -1.53
N LYS A 43 -1.90 18.34 -0.77
CA LYS A 43 -2.46 19.71 -0.61
C LYS A 43 -1.92 20.71 -1.64
N ARG A 44 -0.85 20.36 -2.36
CA ARG A 44 -0.25 21.16 -3.43
C ARG A 44 0.46 20.24 -4.44
N PRO A 45 0.77 20.72 -5.66
CA PRO A 45 1.54 19.93 -6.61
C PRO A 45 2.91 19.53 -6.06
N VAL A 46 3.24 18.24 -6.18
CA VAL A 46 4.55 17.68 -5.75
C VAL A 46 4.99 16.56 -6.70
N VAL A 47 6.29 16.23 -6.67
CA VAL A 47 6.83 15.03 -7.32
C VAL A 47 6.95 13.93 -6.28
N VAL A 48 6.40 12.75 -6.58
CA VAL A 48 6.43 11.58 -5.70
C VAL A 48 7.20 10.46 -6.36
N SER A 49 8.19 9.93 -5.65
CA SER A 49 8.91 8.72 -6.05
C SER A 49 8.50 7.53 -5.18
N ILE A 50 8.12 6.43 -5.83
CA ILE A 50 7.70 5.19 -5.21
C ILE A 50 8.82 4.17 -5.40
N LEU A 51 9.27 3.57 -4.29
CA LEU A 51 10.25 2.50 -4.27
C LEU A 51 9.68 1.36 -3.43
N SER A 52 9.08 0.37 -4.10
CA SER A 52 8.38 -0.71 -3.42
C SER A 52 8.51 -2.05 -4.14
N GLU A 53 8.60 -3.11 -3.35
CA GLU A 53 8.79 -4.49 -3.83
C GLU A 53 7.54 -5.35 -3.64
N ARG A 54 7.58 -6.62 -4.07
CA ARG A 54 6.44 -7.56 -3.91
C ARG A 54 5.13 -7.08 -4.55
N ARG A 55 5.25 -6.43 -5.71
CA ARG A 55 4.12 -5.97 -6.55
C ARG A 55 3.82 -6.93 -7.71
N VAL A 56 4.84 -7.61 -8.21
CA VAL A 56 4.75 -8.66 -9.24
C VAL A 56 4.70 -10.05 -8.62
N HIS A 57 5.50 -10.32 -7.58
CA HIS A 57 5.52 -11.60 -6.88
C HIS A 57 4.97 -11.43 -5.46
N ALA A 58 4.03 -12.30 -5.10
CA ALA A 58 3.48 -12.35 -3.75
C ALA A 58 4.53 -12.84 -2.74
N PRO A 59 4.45 -12.41 -1.47
CA PRO A 59 5.10 -13.13 -0.38
C PRO A 59 4.54 -14.55 -0.30
N ARG A 60 5.42 -15.54 -0.43
CA ARG A 60 5.02 -16.93 -0.59
C ARG A 60 4.52 -17.54 0.72
N GLY A 61 3.49 -18.35 0.62
CA GLY A 61 3.14 -19.30 1.67
C GLY A 61 4.12 -20.47 1.73
N LEU A 62 4.12 -21.20 2.84
CA LEU A 62 5.02 -22.33 3.09
C LEU A 62 4.26 -23.52 3.66
N GLN A 63 4.74 -24.74 3.37
CA GLN A 63 4.20 -25.99 3.92
C GLN A 63 2.68 -26.14 3.74
N GLY A 64 2.15 -25.79 2.56
CA GLY A 64 0.71 -25.82 2.26
C GLY A 64 -0.06 -24.55 2.59
N GLY A 65 0.57 -23.55 3.24
CA GLY A 65 0.00 -22.22 3.41
C GLY A 65 -0.09 -21.45 2.09
N LYS A 66 -1.08 -20.56 1.98
CA LYS A 66 -1.32 -19.71 0.80
C LYS A 66 -0.46 -18.44 0.82
N ASP A 67 -0.18 -17.94 -0.37
CA ASP A 67 0.51 -16.67 -0.57
C ASP A 67 -0.25 -15.49 0.05
N GLY A 68 0.50 -14.50 0.52
CA GLY A 68 -0.04 -13.20 0.90
C GLY A 68 -0.42 -12.38 -0.33
N ALA A 69 -1.32 -11.42 -0.15
CA ALA A 69 -1.69 -10.51 -1.23
C ALA A 69 -0.49 -9.65 -1.65
N ARG A 70 -0.32 -9.49 -2.96
CA ARG A 70 0.66 -8.55 -3.52
C ARG A 70 0.36 -7.13 -3.05
N GLY A 71 1.41 -6.33 -2.92
CA GLY A 71 1.22 -4.90 -2.76
C GLY A 71 0.69 -4.27 -4.04
N ALA A 72 0.16 -3.06 -3.94
CA ALA A 72 -0.23 -2.25 -5.08
C ALA A 72 -0.14 -0.77 -4.72
N ASN A 73 0.12 0.08 -5.72
CA ASN A 73 0.12 1.53 -5.55
C ASN A 73 -0.79 2.11 -6.62
N TYR A 74 -1.67 3.03 -6.23
CA TYR A 74 -2.59 3.69 -7.14
C TYR A 74 -2.56 5.20 -6.94
N LEU A 75 -2.62 5.95 -8.03
CA LEU A 75 -3.04 7.35 -8.00
C LEU A 75 -4.55 7.41 -8.24
N ILE A 76 -5.27 8.05 -7.34
CA ILE A 76 -6.67 8.43 -7.52
C ILE A 76 -6.68 9.90 -7.87
N THR A 77 -6.97 10.19 -9.14
CA THR A 77 -6.95 11.54 -9.70
C THR A 77 -8.20 12.33 -9.28
N ASN A 78 -8.17 13.65 -9.50
CA ASN A 78 -9.29 14.53 -9.14
C ASN A 78 -10.60 14.16 -9.88
N ASP A 79 -10.49 13.67 -11.12
CA ASP A 79 -11.59 13.12 -11.93
C ASP A 79 -11.98 11.67 -11.56
N LYS A 80 -11.46 11.16 -10.43
CA LYS A 80 -11.76 9.85 -9.83
C LYS A 80 -11.26 8.64 -10.62
N ARG A 81 -10.38 8.81 -11.62
CA ARG A 81 -9.69 7.66 -12.22
C ARG A 81 -8.72 7.03 -11.21
N LYS A 82 -8.59 5.71 -11.30
CA LYS A 82 -7.65 4.93 -10.48
C LYS A 82 -6.55 4.37 -11.37
N ILE A 83 -5.37 4.96 -11.29
CA ILE A 83 -4.22 4.63 -12.15
C ILE A 83 -3.27 3.74 -11.38
N TYR A 84 -2.95 2.55 -11.91
CA TYR A 84 -1.96 1.66 -11.30
C TYR A 84 -0.54 2.16 -11.58
N LEU A 85 0.26 2.34 -10.53
CA LEU A 85 1.58 2.97 -10.62
C LEU A 85 2.74 1.97 -10.66
N GLY A 86 2.46 0.66 -10.50
CA GLY A 86 3.51 -0.34 -10.36
C GLY A 86 4.28 -0.23 -9.04
N GLY A 87 5.44 -0.90 -8.97
CA GLY A 87 6.27 -0.94 -7.76
C GLY A 87 7.34 0.13 -7.67
N LYS A 88 7.83 0.63 -8.80
CA LYS A 88 8.86 1.66 -8.88
C LYS A 88 8.44 2.66 -9.94
N ASN A 89 8.22 3.91 -9.54
CA ASN A 89 7.76 4.95 -10.44
C ASN A 89 7.99 6.34 -9.83
N THR A 90 8.13 7.36 -10.67
CA THR A 90 8.13 8.76 -10.26
C THR A 90 7.02 9.47 -11.01
N ILE A 91 6.14 10.15 -10.27
CA ILE A 91 4.98 10.84 -10.83
C ILE A 91 4.88 12.26 -10.31
N GLU A 92 4.31 13.13 -11.12
CA GLU A 92 3.78 14.41 -10.68
C GLU A 92 2.35 14.19 -10.17
N VAL A 93 2.05 14.69 -8.99
CA VAL A 93 0.70 14.67 -8.40
C VAL A 93 0.21 16.09 -8.23
N GLN A 94 -1.07 16.29 -8.50
CA GLN A 94 -1.74 17.58 -8.35
C GLN A 94 -2.37 17.70 -6.96
N ALA A 95 -2.69 18.93 -6.58
CA ALA A 95 -3.47 19.17 -5.36
C ALA A 95 -4.82 18.45 -5.44
N GLY A 96 -5.23 17.82 -4.34
CA GLY A 96 -6.48 17.08 -4.22
C GLY A 96 -6.38 15.59 -4.56
N GLU A 97 -5.36 15.17 -5.32
CA GLU A 97 -5.17 13.78 -5.71
C GLU A 97 -4.68 12.91 -4.54
N ILE A 98 -4.98 11.61 -4.60
CA ILE A 98 -4.69 10.67 -3.51
C ILE A 98 -3.77 9.56 -4.01
N LEU A 99 -2.63 9.39 -3.33
CA LEU A 99 -1.82 8.18 -3.45
C LEU A 99 -2.33 7.13 -2.47
N GLN A 100 -2.88 6.04 -3.01
CA GLN A 100 -3.25 4.85 -2.24
C GLN A 100 -2.09 3.83 -2.30
N ILE A 101 -1.55 3.50 -1.13
CA ILE A 101 -0.51 2.48 -0.97
C ILE A 101 -1.12 1.28 -0.25
N LEU A 102 -1.07 0.12 -0.91
CA LEU A 102 -1.41 -1.18 -0.34
C LEU A 102 -0.10 -1.95 -0.17
N THR A 103 0.37 -2.09 1.07
CA THR A 103 1.56 -2.93 1.32
C THR A 103 1.19 -4.42 1.19
N PRO A 104 2.16 -5.28 0.86
CA PRO A 104 1.88 -6.71 0.73
C PRO A 104 1.57 -7.32 2.11
N GLY A 105 0.72 -8.34 2.15
CA GLY A 105 0.56 -9.19 3.33
C GLY A 105 1.59 -10.33 3.34
N GLY A 106 1.85 -10.90 4.51
CA GLY A 106 2.75 -12.06 4.65
C GLY A 106 2.12 -13.35 4.11
N GLY A 107 2.93 -14.32 3.70
CA GLY A 107 2.44 -15.66 3.35
C GLY A 107 2.03 -16.46 4.60
N GLY A 108 1.03 -17.33 4.46
CA GLY A 108 0.62 -18.25 5.51
C GLY A 108 1.54 -19.47 5.60
N TRP A 109 1.50 -20.15 6.74
CA TRP A 109 2.24 -21.39 6.97
C TRP A 109 1.30 -22.53 7.36
N GLY A 110 1.55 -23.72 6.82
CA GLY A 110 0.79 -24.93 7.14
C GLY A 110 -0.53 -25.02 6.38
N SER A 111 -0.98 -26.25 6.12
CA SER A 111 -2.33 -26.51 5.59
C SER A 111 -3.39 -26.22 6.66
N ASN A 112 -4.51 -25.65 6.23
CA ASN A 112 -5.72 -25.53 7.04
C ASN A 112 -6.48 -26.84 7.10
#